data_AF-A0A1W9RZR5-F1
#
_entry.id   AF-A0A1W9RZR5-F1
#
_cell.length_a   1.000
_cell.length_b   1.000
_cell.length_c   1.000
_cell.angle_alpha   90.00
_cell.angle_beta   90.00
_cell.angle_gamma   90.00
#
_symmetry.space_group_name_H-M   'P 1'
#
loop_
_entity.id
_entity.type
_entity.pdbx_description
1 polymer ?
#
loop_
_entity_poly.entity_id
_entity_poly.type
_entity_poly.pdbx_seq_one_letter_code
_entity_poly.pdbx_strand_id
1 'polypeptide(L)'
;MNRADLGSKTAKGGFANEKVICRKFNSWKRDKEAQEWLKIMGYDIKKLFSVKAIQVPTKIKKSDLSKFGINREDYEQFVRFKKADAQIRIIIKIGEILKIENLSLKKANSNADYNQIDKRTIDDYQEMWNFDDEIAFWLKLFTGELKPEKYSRKTGIKKFKDKRRLFLNEMPENIQNKIISFFDKNRIII
;
A
#
# COMPACT_ATOMS: atom_id res chain seq x y z
N MET A 1 -25.51 -1.35 11.10
CA MET A 1 -24.68 -2.12 10.15
C MET A 1 -23.49 -2.71 10.92
N ASN A 2 -23.20 -4.01 10.81
CA ASN A 2 -22.09 -4.64 11.54
C ASN A 2 -20.74 -4.08 11.03
N ARG A 3 -19.72 -3.98 11.91
CA ARG A 3 -18.38 -3.49 11.57
C ARG A 3 -17.71 -4.31 10.46
N ALA A 4 -17.96 -5.63 10.44
CA ALA A 4 -17.48 -6.51 9.37
C ALA A 4 -18.09 -6.15 8.00
N ASP A 5 -19.40 -5.89 7.96
CA ASP A 5 -20.10 -5.50 6.73
C ASP A 5 -19.65 -4.12 6.23
N LEU A 6 -19.43 -3.19 7.16
CA LEU A 6 -18.90 -1.86 6.84
C LEU A 6 -17.50 -1.97 6.22
N GLY A 7 -16.59 -2.76 6.83
CA GLY A 7 -15.26 -3.02 6.28
C GLY A 7 -15.30 -3.67 4.90
N SER A 8 -16.17 -4.65 4.69
CA SER A 8 -16.38 -5.31 3.39
C SER A 8 -16.87 -4.33 2.33
N LYS A 9 -17.85 -3.47 2.66
CA LYS A 9 -18.37 -2.45 1.75
C LYS A 9 -17.32 -1.41 1.40
N THR A 10 -16.51 -0.98 2.36
CA THR A 10 -15.39 -0.03 2.13
C THR A 10 -14.38 -0.62 1.15
N ALA A 11 -13.94 -1.87 1.36
CA ALA A 11 -13.00 -2.55 0.47
C ALA A 11 -13.58 -2.73 -0.96
N LYS A 12 -14.82 -3.21 -1.07
CA LYS A 12 -15.51 -3.35 -2.36
C LYS A 12 -15.68 -2.02 -3.09
N GLY A 13 -15.91 -0.94 -2.35
CA GLY A 13 -15.99 0.42 -2.87
C GLY A 13 -14.69 0.89 -3.52
N GLY A 14 -13.54 0.53 -2.95
CA GLY A 14 -12.22 0.78 -3.55
C GLY A 14 -12.07 0.09 -4.91
N PHE A 15 -12.32 -1.23 -4.96
CA PHE A 15 -12.24 -1.99 -6.22
C PHE A 15 -13.25 -1.52 -7.29
N ALA A 16 -14.44 -1.11 -6.86
CA ALA A 16 -15.43 -0.54 -7.78
C ALA A 16 -14.92 0.76 -8.40
N ASN A 17 -14.27 1.62 -7.59
CA ASN A 17 -13.64 2.86 -8.07
C ASN A 17 -12.59 2.57 -9.14
N GLU A 18 -11.68 1.61 -8.90
CA GLU A 18 -10.66 1.21 -9.88
C GLU A 18 -11.27 0.80 -11.23
N LYS A 19 -12.31 -0.04 -11.19
CA LYS A 19 -13.03 -0.47 -12.39
C LYS A 19 -13.73 0.68 -13.12
N VAL A 20 -14.20 1.69 -12.39
CA VAL A 20 -14.83 2.88 -12.98
C VAL A 20 -13.76 3.71 -13.70
N ILE A 21 -12.62 3.99 -13.04
CA ILE A 21 -11.52 4.75 -13.65
C ILE A 21 -10.96 4.04 -14.88
N CYS A 22 -10.76 2.71 -14.85
CA CYS A 22 -10.37 1.96 -16.06
C CYS A 22 -11.38 2.10 -17.20
N ARG A 23 -12.69 2.03 -16.89
CA ARG A 23 -13.75 2.23 -17.90
C ARG A 23 -13.71 3.63 -18.51
N LYS A 24 -13.43 4.66 -17.70
CA LYS A 24 -13.27 6.04 -18.17
C LYS A 24 -12.10 6.18 -19.14
N PHE A 25 -10.91 5.70 -18.78
CA PHE A 25 -9.74 5.71 -19.68
C PHE A 25 -9.97 4.88 -20.96
N ASN A 26 -10.60 3.71 -20.85
CA ASN A 26 -10.94 2.91 -22.04
C ASN A 26 -11.99 3.60 -22.94
N SER A 27 -12.72 4.58 -22.39
CA SER A 27 -13.71 5.40 -23.10
C SER A 27 -13.23 6.83 -23.37
N TRP A 28 -11.90 7.09 -23.31
CA TRP A 28 -11.31 8.44 -23.35
C TRP A 28 -11.76 9.30 -24.54
N LYS A 29 -12.14 8.71 -25.68
CA LYS A 29 -12.66 9.48 -26.83
C LYS A 29 -13.96 10.23 -26.51
N ARG A 30 -14.75 9.74 -25.54
CA ARG A 30 -16.06 10.29 -25.14
C ARG A 30 -16.10 10.76 -23.69
N ASP A 31 -15.20 10.26 -22.83
CA ASP A 31 -15.15 10.63 -21.42
C ASP A 31 -14.29 11.89 -21.20
N LYS A 32 -14.92 12.98 -20.79
CA LYS A 32 -14.25 14.29 -20.60
C LYS A 32 -13.26 14.29 -19.44
N GLU A 33 -13.54 13.56 -18.36
CA GLU A 33 -12.61 13.47 -17.22
C GLU A 33 -11.34 12.73 -17.62
N ALA A 34 -11.47 11.62 -18.35
CA ALA A 34 -10.32 10.88 -18.86
C ALA A 34 -9.45 11.72 -19.81
N GLN A 35 -10.07 12.54 -20.66
CA GLN A 35 -9.33 13.49 -21.51
C GLN A 35 -8.57 14.51 -20.68
N GLU A 36 -9.18 15.02 -19.61
CA GLU A 36 -8.52 15.99 -18.74
C GLU A 36 -7.35 15.36 -17.99
N TRP A 37 -7.49 14.14 -17.46
CA TRP A 37 -6.38 13.42 -16.85
C TRP A 37 -5.23 13.17 -17.83
N LEU A 38 -5.54 12.76 -19.07
CA LEU A 38 -4.51 12.57 -20.10
C LEU A 38 -3.76 13.88 -20.41
N LYS A 39 -4.45 15.02 -20.46
CA LYS A 39 -3.79 16.33 -20.63
C LYS A 39 -2.92 16.70 -19.43
N ILE A 40 -3.39 16.47 -18.20
CA ILE A 40 -2.61 16.69 -16.96
C ILE A 40 -1.34 15.84 -16.97
N MET A 41 -1.44 14.62 -17.50
CA MET A 41 -0.29 13.73 -17.71
C MET A 41 0.63 14.17 -18.88
N GLY A 42 0.33 15.27 -19.56
CA GLY A 42 1.15 15.84 -20.63
C GLY A 42 0.84 15.34 -22.04
N TYR A 43 -0.26 14.63 -22.24
CA TYR A 43 -0.62 14.08 -23.54
C TYR A 43 -1.50 15.02 -24.37
N ASP A 44 -1.14 15.18 -25.65
CA ASP A 44 -2.02 15.78 -26.65
C ASP A 44 -3.02 14.74 -27.15
N ILE A 45 -4.27 14.91 -26.75
CA ILE A 45 -5.42 14.04 -27.07
C ILE A 45 -5.55 13.78 -28.58
N LYS A 46 -5.22 14.76 -29.43
CA LYS A 46 -5.35 14.63 -30.89
C LYS A 46 -4.31 13.70 -31.50
N LYS A 47 -3.18 13.48 -30.82
CA LYS A 47 -2.08 12.61 -31.28
C LYS A 47 -2.21 11.18 -30.77
N LEU A 48 -3.15 10.91 -29.87
CA LEU A 48 -3.34 9.59 -29.29
C LEU A 48 -4.00 8.65 -30.30
N PHE A 49 -3.31 7.55 -30.62
CA PHE A 49 -3.86 6.47 -31.43
C PHE A 49 -4.75 5.55 -30.60
N SER A 50 -4.28 5.12 -29.43
CA SER A 50 -5.07 4.31 -28.50
C SER A 50 -4.67 4.54 -27.03
N VAL A 51 -5.62 4.28 -26.14
CA VAL A 51 -5.45 4.27 -24.69
C VAL A 51 -6.14 3.01 -24.17
N LYS A 52 -5.43 2.21 -23.39
CA LYS A 52 -5.95 1.02 -22.71
C LYS A 52 -5.58 1.06 -21.25
N ALA A 53 -6.58 1.07 -20.38
CA ALA A 53 -6.39 0.96 -18.94
C ALA A 53 -6.74 -0.46 -18.48
N ILE A 54 -5.83 -1.04 -17.71
CA ILE A 54 -5.99 -2.36 -17.06
C ILE A 54 -5.81 -2.21 -15.55
N GLN A 55 -6.60 -2.95 -14.79
CA GLN A 55 -6.40 -3.09 -13.35
C GLN A 55 -5.19 -4.00 -13.12
N VAL A 56 -4.26 -3.56 -12.27
CA VAL A 56 -3.14 -4.38 -11.85
C VAL A 56 -3.58 -5.14 -10.59
N PRO A 57 -3.73 -6.48 -10.65
CA PRO A 57 -4.10 -7.23 -9.47
C PRO A 57 -2.97 -7.18 -8.43
N THR A 58 -3.33 -6.89 -7.17
CA THR A 58 -2.37 -6.88 -6.05
C THR A 58 -1.84 -8.27 -5.73
N LYS A 59 -2.63 -9.31 -6.05
CA LYS A 59 -2.23 -10.73 -5.92
C LYS A 59 -2.76 -11.54 -7.10
N ILE A 60 -1.95 -12.48 -7.57
CA ILE A 60 -2.31 -13.54 -8.49
C ILE A 60 -2.94 -14.66 -7.67
N LYS A 61 -4.00 -15.27 -8.18
CA LYS A 61 -4.60 -16.44 -7.52
C LYS A 61 -3.60 -17.59 -7.57
N LYS A 62 -3.47 -18.33 -6.46
CA LYS A 62 -2.58 -19.50 -6.40
C LYS A 62 -2.86 -20.53 -7.50
N SER A 63 -4.12 -20.69 -7.88
CA SER A 63 -4.56 -21.56 -8.99
C SER A 63 -4.08 -21.13 -10.38
N ASP A 64 -3.70 -19.86 -10.53
CA ASP A 64 -3.23 -19.31 -11.80
C ASP A 64 -1.69 -19.32 -11.88
N LEU A 65 -0.97 -19.40 -10.75
CA LEU A 65 0.49 -19.51 -10.73
C LEU A 65 0.97 -20.75 -11.49
N SER A 66 0.32 -21.90 -11.27
CA SER A 66 0.64 -23.14 -11.98
C SER A 66 0.41 -23.05 -13.49
N LYS A 67 -0.60 -22.28 -13.93
CA LYS A 67 -0.88 -22.07 -15.36
C LYS A 67 0.19 -21.24 -16.05
N PHE A 68 0.87 -20.37 -15.31
CA PHE A 68 1.93 -19.52 -15.82
C PHE A 68 3.33 -20.12 -15.64
N GLY A 69 3.44 -21.33 -15.08
CA GLY A 69 4.73 -21.95 -14.79
C GLY A 69 5.56 -21.21 -13.73
N ILE A 70 4.91 -20.43 -12.86
CA ILE A 70 5.59 -19.62 -11.84
C ILE A 70 5.62 -20.39 -10.52
N ASN A 71 6.80 -20.59 -9.94
CA ASN A 71 6.94 -21.16 -8.60
C ASN A 71 6.36 -20.20 -7.56
N ARG A 72 5.79 -20.77 -6.50
CA ARG A 72 5.19 -20.02 -5.40
C ARG A 72 6.21 -19.17 -4.65
N GLU A 73 7.41 -19.68 -4.42
CA GLU A 73 8.47 -18.96 -3.70
C GLU A 73 8.92 -17.73 -4.48
N ASP A 74 9.22 -17.89 -5.78
CA ASP A 74 9.57 -16.79 -6.68
C ASP A 74 8.47 -15.73 -6.73
N TYR A 75 7.21 -16.16 -6.77
CA TYR A 75 6.07 -15.26 -6.75
C TYR A 75 5.95 -14.50 -5.42
N GLU A 76 6.11 -15.19 -4.29
CA GLU A 76 6.06 -14.56 -2.97
C GLU A 76 7.17 -13.53 -2.82
N GLN A 77 8.40 -13.84 -3.25
CA GLN A 77 9.53 -12.90 -3.27
C GLN A 77 9.27 -11.69 -4.19
N PHE A 78 8.73 -11.94 -5.39
CA PHE A 78 8.43 -10.88 -6.38
C PHE A 78 7.37 -9.88 -5.90
N VAL A 79 6.40 -10.33 -5.10
CA VAL A 79 5.29 -9.48 -4.63
C VAL A 79 5.60 -8.84 -3.28
N ARG A 80 6.50 -9.43 -2.48
CA ARG A 80 6.83 -8.99 -1.12
C ARG A 80 7.11 -7.49 -1.04
N PHE A 81 7.85 -6.93 -2.00
CA PHE A 81 8.21 -5.50 -2.01
C PHE A 81 7.32 -4.60 -2.86
N LYS A 82 6.31 -5.14 -3.55
CA LYS A 82 5.42 -4.32 -4.37
C LYS A 82 4.43 -3.54 -3.52
N LYS A 83 4.15 -2.30 -3.92
CA LYS A 83 3.10 -1.48 -3.29
C LYS A 83 1.78 -2.24 -3.29
N ALA A 84 1.14 -2.30 -2.13
CA ALA A 84 -0.15 -2.97 -1.92
C ALA A 84 -1.35 -2.12 -2.39
N ASP A 85 -1.08 -0.98 -3.03
CA ASP A 85 -2.09 -0.05 -3.48
C ASP A 85 -2.86 -0.54 -4.71
N ALA A 86 -4.10 -0.07 -4.81
CA ALA A 86 -4.88 -0.10 -6.03
C ALA A 86 -4.10 0.56 -7.17
N GLN A 87 -3.65 -0.23 -8.13
CA GLN A 87 -2.90 0.24 -9.28
C GLN A 87 -3.67 -0.02 -10.56
N ILE A 88 -3.74 1.00 -11.41
CA ILE A 88 -4.12 0.82 -12.81
C ILE A 88 -2.90 1.11 -13.68
N ARG A 89 -2.78 0.37 -14.77
CA ARG A 89 -1.78 0.60 -15.79
C ARG A 89 -2.47 1.12 -17.04
N ILE A 90 -1.99 2.25 -17.54
CA ILE A 90 -2.46 2.86 -18.77
C ILE A 90 -1.40 2.63 -19.83
N ILE A 91 -1.82 2.06 -20.96
CA ILE A 91 -0.99 1.81 -22.14
C ILE A 91 -1.47 2.79 -23.21
N ILE A 92 -0.59 3.68 -23.64
CA ILE A 92 -0.89 4.77 -24.58
C ILE A 92 -0.05 4.55 -25.84
N LYS A 93 -0.69 4.56 -27.02
CA LYS A 93 0.00 4.50 -28.32
C LYS A 93 -0.08 5.87 -29.01
N ILE A 94 1.07 6.39 -29.46
CA ILE A 94 1.22 7.65 -30.19
C ILE A 94 2.07 7.37 -31.43
N GLY A 95 1.47 7.33 -32.61
CA GLY A 95 2.13 6.73 -33.77
C GLY A 95 2.59 5.31 -33.44
N GLU A 96 3.86 4.98 -33.61
CA GLU A 96 4.44 3.68 -33.20
C GLU A 96 5.02 3.64 -31.78
N ILE A 97 4.96 4.75 -31.03
CA ILE A 97 5.50 4.83 -29.68
C ILE A 97 4.48 4.29 -28.68
N LEU A 98 4.94 3.37 -27.82
CA LEU A 98 4.18 2.88 -26.67
C LEU A 98 4.65 3.54 -25.38
N LYS A 99 3.74 4.13 -24.62
CA LYS A 99 3.96 4.66 -23.28
C LYS A 99 3.15 3.86 -22.26
N ILE A 100 3.76 3.59 -21.11
CA ILE A 100 3.15 2.81 -20.03
C ILE A 100 3.21 3.63 -18.75
N GLU A 101 2.04 3.97 -18.22
CA GLU A 101 1.88 4.78 -17.02
C GLU A 101 1.24 3.93 -15.94
N ASN A 102 1.78 3.97 -14.71
CA ASN A 102 1.19 3.29 -13.56
C ASN A 102 0.59 4.35 -12.63
N LEU A 103 -0.71 4.27 -12.36
CA LEU A 103 -1.41 5.18 -11.46
C LEU A 103 -1.86 4.45 -10.19
N SER A 104 -1.58 5.05 -9.03
CA SER A 104 -2.18 4.64 -7.76
C SER A 104 -3.50 5.36 -7.56
N LEU A 105 -4.57 4.62 -7.22
CA LEU A 105 -5.90 5.17 -7.01
C LEU A 105 -6.26 5.15 -5.53
N LYS A 106 -6.71 6.28 -5.01
CA LYS A 106 -7.25 6.41 -3.66
C LYS A 106 -8.61 7.05 -3.72
N LYS A 107 -9.57 6.47 -3.00
CA LYS A 107 -10.88 7.09 -2.85
C LYS A 107 -10.77 8.18 -1.79
N ALA A 108 -10.95 9.42 -2.20
CA ALA A 108 -11.21 10.52 -1.27
C ALA A 108 -12.73 10.67 -1.16
N ASN A 109 -13.27 10.60 0.05
CA ASN A 109 -14.62 11.05 0.31
C ASN A 109 -14.57 12.01 1.49
N SER A 110 -15.51 12.96 1.56
CA SER A 110 -15.54 14.01 2.59
C SER A 110 -15.58 13.48 4.03
N ASN A 111 -15.85 12.19 4.22
CA ASN A 111 -16.02 11.52 5.51
C ASN A 111 -14.95 10.43 5.74
N ALA A 112 -13.92 10.35 4.90
CA ALA A 112 -12.86 9.33 4.97
C ALA A 112 -11.51 10.03 5.12
N ASP A 113 -11.15 10.25 6.38
CA ASP A 113 -9.96 11.04 6.75
C ASP A 113 -8.65 10.26 6.57
N TYR A 114 -8.71 8.91 6.45
CA TYR A 114 -7.52 8.06 6.42
C TYR A 114 -7.60 6.95 5.36
N ASN A 115 -6.57 6.88 4.51
CA ASN A 115 -6.35 5.81 3.54
C ASN A 115 -5.02 5.10 3.86
N GLN A 116 -5.03 3.78 3.91
CA GLN A 116 -3.79 2.99 4.04
C GLN A 116 -2.97 3.10 2.75
N ILE A 117 -1.67 3.43 2.84
CA ILE A 117 -0.74 3.54 1.70
C ILE A 117 0.32 2.43 1.66
N ASP A 118 0.61 1.82 2.81
CA ASP A 118 1.49 0.67 2.94
C ASP A 118 1.12 -0.11 4.22
N LYS A 119 1.44 -1.40 4.26
CA LYS A 119 1.27 -2.27 5.44
C LYS A 119 2.07 -3.56 5.25
N ARG A 120 3.05 -3.79 6.11
CA ARG A 120 3.92 -4.98 6.14
C ARG A 120 4.22 -5.39 7.58
N THR A 121 4.95 -6.49 7.77
CA THR A 121 5.48 -6.87 9.09
C THR A 121 6.65 -5.97 9.47
N ILE A 122 7.01 -5.94 10.75
CA ILE A 122 8.23 -5.21 11.16
C ILE A 122 9.48 -5.80 10.52
N ASP A 123 9.56 -7.12 10.33
CA ASP A 123 10.72 -7.75 9.68
C ASP A 123 10.87 -7.31 8.21
N ASP A 124 9.77 -7.17 7.48
CA ASP A 124 9.81 -6.65 6.11
C ASP A 124 10.34 -5.21 6.08
N TYR A 125 9.90 -4.36 7.01
CA TYR A 125 10.41 -2.98 7.12
C TYR A 125 11.86 -2.94 7.60
N GLN A 126 12.27 -3.86 8.49
CA GLN A 126 13.64 -3.96 8.97
C GLN A 126 14.59 -4.28 7.82
N GLU A 127 14.22 -5.23 6.97
CA GLU A 127 14.99 -5.57 5.76
C GLU A 127 15.05 -4.39 4.78
N MET A 128 13.95 -3.64 4.61
CA MET A 128 13.89 -2.51 3.68
C MET A 128 14.65 -1.27 4.15
N TRP A 129 14.56 -0.94 5.44
CA TRP A 129 15.07 0.32 5.99
C TRP A 129 16.29 0.16 6.88
N ASN A 130 16.69 -1.09 7.15
CA ASN A 130 17.91 -1.46 7.87
C ASN A 130 18.02 -0.79 9.26
N PHE A 131 16.92 -0.75 10.02
CA PHE A 131 16.97 -0.37 11.44
C PHE A 131 17.44 -1.54 12.32
N ASP A 132 18.03 -1.22 13.47
CA ASP A 132 18.57 -2.22 14.38
C ASP A 132 17.52 -3.08 15.09
N ASP A 133 17.96 -4.21 15.63
CA ASP A 133 17.10 -5.19 16.32
C ASP A 133 16.40 -4.62 17.55
N GLU A 134 16.93 -3.57 18.17
CA GLU A 134 16.28 -2.91 19.29
C GLU A 134 15.06 -2.12 18.81
N ILE A 135 15.20 -1.32 17.75
CA ILE A 135 14.07 -0.64 17.10
C ILE A 135 13.04 -1.68 16.63
N ALA A 136 13.48 -2.76 15.98
CA ALA A 136 12.60 -3.84 15.53
C ALA A 136 11.81 -4.46 16.68
N PHE A 137 12.48 -4.80 17.79
CA PHE A 137 11.85 -5.36 18.98
C PHE A 137 10.76 -4.44 19.55
N TRP A 138 11.04 -3.15 19.70
CA TRP A 138 10.08 -2.19 20.24
C TRP A 138 8.91 -1.90 19.28
N LEU A 139 9.18 -1.83 17.97
CA LEU A 139 8.11 -1.71 16.96
C LEU A 139 7.21 -2.95 16.93
N LYS A 140 7.75 -4.16 17.14
CA LYS A 140 6.93 -5.38 17.26
C LYS A 140 6.02 -5.37 18.49
N LEU A 141 6.47 -4.77 19.60
CA LEU A 141 5.61 -4.53 20.77
C LEU A 141 4.55 -3.46 20.48
N PHE A 142 4.90 -2.43 19.70
CA PHE A 142 3.97 -1.36 19.29
C PHE A 142 2.85 -1.86 18.37
N THR A 143 3.19 -2.70 17.38
CA THR A 143 2.20 -3.29 16.46
C THR A 143 1.40 -4.41 17.10
N GLY A 144 1.92 -5.02 18.16
CA GLY A 144 1.34 -6.19 18.83
C GLY A 144 1.72 -7.51 18.18
N GLU A 145 2.71 -7.53 17.29
CA GLU A 145 3.37 -8.77 16.86
C GLU A 145 3.99 -9.52 18.07
N LEU A 146 4.47 -8.76 19.06
CA LEU A 146 4.88 -9.27 20.37
C LEU A 146 3.92 -8.80 21.47
N LYS A 147 3.50 -9.72 22.33
CA LYS A 147 2.62 -9.42 23.48
C LYS A 147 3.43 -8.78 24.62
N PRO A 148 3.06 -7.59 25.12
CA PRO A 148 3.81 -6.88 26.15
C PRO A 148 4.07 -7.69 27.44
N GLU A 149 3.08 -8.47 27.87
CA GLU A 149 3.14 -9.31 29.08
C GLU A 149 4.30 -10.32 29.05
N LYS A 150 4.60 -10.88 27.86
CA LYS A 150 5.70 -11.85 27.72
C LYS A 150 7.08 -11.21 27.90
N TYR A 151 7.17 -9.89 27.77
CA TYR A 151 8.42 -9.13 27.79
C TYR A 151 8.48 -8.13 28.94
N SER A 152 7.58 -8.19 29.92
CA SER A 152 7.54 -7.26 31.05
C SER A 152 8.82 -7.25 31.88
N ARG A 153 9.47 -8.41 32.03
CA ARG A 153 10.77 -8.51 32.72
C ARG A 153 11.89 -7.78 31.97
N LYS A 154 11.90 -7.88 30.64
CA LYS A 154 12.91 -7.25 29.77
C LYS A 154 12.67 -5.74 29.64
N THR A 155 11.41 -5.33 29.53
CA THR A 155 11.03 -3.93 29.28
C THR A 155 10.84 -3.12 30.55
N GLY A 156 10.62 -3.77 31.71
CA GLY A 156 10.26 -3.11 32.97
C GLY A 156 8.81 -2.64 33.05
N ILE A 157 8.04 -2.74 31.97
CA ILE A 157 6.66 -2.24 31.88
C ILE A 157 5.70 -3.29 32.44
N LYS A 158 4.88 -2.89 33.43
CA LYS A 158 3.94 -3.77 34.14
C LYS A 158 2.47 -3.38 33.98
N LYS A 159 2.20 -2.15 33.55
CA LYS A 159 0.84 -1.63 33.32
C LYS A 159 0.72 -1.29 31.83
N PHE A 160 -0.34 -1.80 31.21
CA PHE A 160 -0.59 -1.64 29.77
C PHE A 160 -1.98 -1.07 29.55
N LYS A 161 -2.08 -0.05 28.70
CA LYS A 161 -3.36 0.49 28.22
C LYS A 161 -4.11 -0.51 27.34
N ASP A 162 -3.37 -1.31 26.56
CA ASP A 162 -3.89 -2.41 25.75
C ASP A 162 -3.05 -3.66 26.01
N LYS A 163 -3.67 -4.80 26.37
CA LYS A 163 -2.92 -6.05 26.65
C LYS A 163 -2.23 -6.62 25.41
N ARG A 164 -2.59 -6.16 24.21
CA ARG A 164 -2.11 -6.70 22.93
C ARG A 164 -0.85 -6.01 22.42
N ARG A 165 -0.56 -4.78 22.85
CA ARG A 165 0.51 -3.94 22.31
C ARG A 165 0.89 -2.81 23.27
N LEU A 166 2.01 -2.15 23.00
CA LEU A 166 2.38 -0.89 23.64
C LEU A 166 2.01 0.31 22.76
N PHE A 167 1.74 1.45 23.38
CA PHE A 167 1.78 2.74 22.73
C PHE A 167 3.19 3.33 22.89
N LEU A 168 3.59 4.23 21.99
CA LEU A 168 4.93 4.83 22.01
C LEU A 168 5.24 5.51 23.35
N ASN A 169 4.25 6.21 23.92
CA ASN A 169 4.36 6.89 25.21
C ASN A 169 4.43 5.95 26.43
N GLU A 170 4.24 4.64 26.25
CA GLU A 170 4.47 3.62 27.29
C GLU A 170 5.91 3.08 27.26
N MET A 171 6.70 3.41 26.24
CA MET A 171 8.10 3.00 26.11
C MET A 171 9.05 3.92 26.90
N PRO A 172 10.24 3.44 27.30
CA PRO A 172 11.29 4.31 27.86
C PRO A 172 11.64 5.48 26.94
N GLU A 173 11.89 6.66 27.50
CA GLU A 173 12.11 7.90 26.73
C GLU A 173 13.30 7.78 25.76
N ASN A 174 14.38 7.13 26.17
CA ASN A 174 15.53 6.86 25.30
C ASN A 174 15.15 6.03 24.06
N ILE A 175 14.22 5.08 24.21
CA ILE A 175 13.71 4.25 23.10
C ILE A 175 12.79 5.07 22.19
N GLN A 176 11.90 5.89 22.76
CA GLN A 176 11.06 6.79 21.98
C GLN A 176 11.92 7.70 21.09
N ASN A 177 12.93 8.36 21.68
CA ASN A 177 13.85 9.23 20.98
C ASN A 177 14.67 8.49 19.91
N LYS A 178 15.08 7.25 20.18
CA LYS A 178 15.78 6.41 19.21
C LYS A 178 14.91 6.11 17.98
N ILE A 179 13.65 5.72 18.20
CA ILE A 179 12.69 5.44 17.12
C ILE A 179 12.41 6.72 16.32
N ILE A 180 12.09 7.83 16.99
CA ILE A 180 11.80 9.12 16.34
C ILE A 180 13.00 9.58 15.52
N SER A 181 14.20 9.56 16.10
CA SER A 181 15.42 9.97 15.40
C SER A 181 15.70 9.12 14.16
N PHE A 182 15.39 7.82 14.19
CA PHE A 182 15.50 6.97 13.01
C PHE A 182 14.56 7.42 11.89
N PHE A 183 13.28 7.65 12.19
CA PHE A 183 12.31 8.11 11.18
C PHE A 183 12.66 9.51 10.65
N ASP A 184 13.10 10.42 11.51
CA ASP A 184 13.47 11.78 11.10
C ASP A 184 14.68 11.78 10.16
N LYS A 185 15.72 10.99 10.49
CA LYS A 185 16.93 10.87 9.65
C LYS A 185 16.65 10.20 8.31
N ASN A 186 15.66 9.30 8.26
CA ASN A 186 15.31 8.52 7.07
C ASN A 186 14.02 8.99 6.39
N ARG A 187 13.55 10.20 6.69
CA ARG A 187 12.26 10.76 6.22
C ARG A 187 12.04 10.70 4.71
N ILE A 188 13.11 10.76 3.91
CA ILE A 188 13.00 10.73 2.45
C ILE A 188 12.87 9.29 1.92
N ILE A 189 13.46 8.32 2.62
CA ILE A 189 13.45 6.91 2.24
C ILE A 189 12.12 6.23 2.66
N ILE A 190 11.53 6.71 3.76
CA ILE A 190 10.30 6.21 4.38
C ILE A 190 9.09 7.00 3.88
#